data_AF-A0A5D2Q2N1-F1
#
_entry.id   AF-A0A5D2Q2N1-F1
#
_cell.length_a   1.000
_cell.length_b   1.000
_cell.length_c   1.000
_cell.angle_alpha   90.00
_cell.angle_beta   90.00
_cell.angle_gamma   90.00
#
_symmetry.space_group_name_H-M   'P 1'
#
loop_
_entity.id
_entity.type
_entity.pdbx_description
1 polymer ?
#
loop_
_entity_poly.entity_id
_entity_poly.type
_entity_poly.pdbx_seq_one_letter_code
_entity_poly.pdbx_strand_id
1 'polypeptide(L)' 'MEHGSFTDNSAATFSLADEDHTIANAVRFTLNQDPRVTFCGYSIPHPSEARVNIRVQTTVIQQERY' A
#
# COMPACT_ATOMS: atom_id res chain seq x y z
N MET A 1 9.87 9.15 -9.75
CA MET A 1 9.28 10.17 -8.88
C MET A 1 7.87 9.74 -8.56
N GLU A 2 7.65 9.20 -7.37
CA GLU A 2 6.31 8.85 -6.89
C GLU A 2 5.63 10.11 -6.35
N HIS A 3 4.54 10.55 -6.97
CA HIS A 3 3.75 11.66 -6.46
C HIS A 3 2.75 11.12 -5.44
N GLY A 4 3.22 10.88 -4.21
CA GLY A 4 2.33 10.85 -3.05
C GLY A 4 1.71 12.23 -2.88
N SER A 5 0.39 12.32 -2.86
CA SER A 5 -0.30 13.58 -2.59
C SER A 5 0.02 14.00 -1.15
N PHE A 6 0.87 15.02 -0.97
CA PHE A 6 1.24 15.55 0.37
C PHE A 6 0.04 16.05 1.21
N THR A 7 -1.16 16.04 0.63
CA THR A 7 -2.40 16.52 1.24
C THR A 7 -3.24 15.41 1.89
N ASP A 8 -2.98 14.13 1.61
CA ASP A 8 -3.77 13.02 2.13
C ASP A 8 -2.89 11.81 2.47
N ASN A 9 -2.64 11.62 3.77
CA ASN A 9 -1.87 10.50 4.29
C ASN A 9 -2.70 9.21 4.45
N SER A 10 -3.98 9.22 4.07
CA SER A 10 -4.85 8.04 4.20
C SER A 10 -4.72 7.05 3.03
N ALA A 11 -4.05 7.44 1.94
CA ALA A 11 -3.89 6.56 0.77
C ALA A 11 -2.51 6.71 0.12
N ALA A 12 -1.79 5.61 -0.02
CA ALA A 12 -0.46 5.59 -0.62
C ALA A 12 -0.23 4.34 -1.46
N THR A 13 0.65 4.46 -2.45
CA THR A 13 1.18 3.34 -3.24
C THR A 13 2.68 3.30 -3.06
N PHE A 14 3.22 2.15 -2.69
CA PHE A 14 4.66 1.92 -2.48
C PHE A 14 5.17 0.97 -3.56
N SER A 15 6.32 1.28 -4.16
CA SER A 15 7.02 0.38 -5.08
C SER A 15 8.23 -0.24 -4.40
N LEU A 16 8.22 -1.57 -4.25
CA LEU A 16 9.34 -2.33 -3.72
C LEU A 16 10.09 -2.98 -4.87
N ALA A 17 11.39 -2.70 -4.97
CA ALA A 17 12.28 -3.29 -5.97
C ALA A 17 12.93 -4.57 -5.40
N ASP A 18 13.25 -5.51 -6.29
CA ASP A 18 13.80 -6.84 -5.97
C ASP A 18 12.90 -7.70 -5.09
N GLU A 19 11.59 -7.43 -5.10
CA GLU A 19 10.60 -8.14 -4.31
C GLU A 19 9.53 -8.78 -5.20
N ASP A 20 8.90 -9.84 -4.70
CA ASP A 20 7.92 -10.65 -5.42
C ASP A 20 6.67 -10.96 -4.59
N HIS A 21 5.89 -11.95 -5.03
CA HIS A 21 4.67 -12.40 -4.36
C HIS A 21 4.87 -12.79 -2.89
N THR A 22 6.08 -13.19 -2.48
CA THR A 22 6.38 -13.70 -1.14
C THR A 22 6.14 -12.63 -0.08
N ILE A 23 6.89 -11.52 -0.14
CA ILE A 23 6.71 -10.40 0.79
C ILE A 23 5.39 -9.68 0.54
N ALA A 24 4.98 -9.54 -0.72
CA ALA A 24 3.79 -8.81 -1.10
C ALA A 24 2.53 -9.45 -0.51
N ASN A 25 2.43 -10.77 -0.57
CA ASN A 25 1.31 -11.50 -0.01
C ASN A 25 1.33 -11.48 1.53
N ALA A 26 2.50 -11.58 2.16
CA ALA A 26 2.63 -11.46 3.62
C ALA A 26 2.14 -10.09 4.11
N VAL A 27 2.62 -9.00 3.51
CA VAL A 27 2.21 -7.62 3.83
C VAL A 27 0.71 -7.43 3.59
N ARG A 28 0.20 -7.87 2.43
CA ARG A 28 -1.23 -7.81 2.10
C ARG A 28 -2.08 -8.57 3.09
N PHE A 29 -1.64 -9.74 3.55
CA PHE A 29 -2.37 -10.51 4.55
C PHE A 29 -2.41 -9.77 5.89
N THR A 30 -1.24 -9.36 6.40
CA THR A 30 -1.13 -8.66 7.69
C THR A 30 -1.94 -7.36 7.72
N LEU A 31 -1.83 -6.52 6.68
CA LEU A 31 -2.54 -5.24 6.64
C LEU A 31 -4.05 -5.41 6.51
N ASN A 32 -4.54 -6.42 5.80
CA ASN A 32 -5.98 -6.69 5.73
C ASN A 32 -6.57 -7.24 7.05
N GLN A 33 -5.74 -7.61 8.04
CA GLN A 33 -6.24 -7.94 9.39
C GLN A 33 -6.35 -6.70 10.30
N ASP A 34 -5.75 -5.56 9.90
CA ASP A 34 -5.80 -4.33 10.70
C ASP A 34 -7.13 -3.59 10.44
N PRO A 35 -7.97 -3.35 11.46
CA PRO A 35 -9.25 -2.66 11.29
C PRO A 35 -9.10 -1.18 10.86
N ARG A 36 -7.90 -0.60 10.95
CA ARG A 36 -7.60 0.75 10.47
C ARG A 36 -7.31 0.79 8.97
N VAL A 37 -7.15 -0.36 8.33
CA VAL A 37 -6.92 -0.48 6.89
C VAL A 37 -8.24 -0.78 6.19
N THR A 38 -8.66 0.12 5.30
CA THR A 38 -9.87 -0.08 4.48
C THR A 38 -9.58 -0.91 3.25
N PHE A 39 -8.37 -0.81 2.72
CA PHE A 39 -7.94 -1.57 1.55
C PHE A 39 -6.44 -1.79 1.54
N CYS A 40 -6.02 -3.03 1.30
CA CYS A 40 -4.64 -3.35 0.95
C CYS A 40 -4.57 -4.37 -0.18
N GLY A 41 -3.82 -4.05 -1.23
CA GLY A 41 -3.59 -4.92 -2.37
C GLY A 41 -2.18 -4.73 -2.96
N TYR A 42 -1.74 -5.70 -3.76
CA TYR A 42 -0.47 -5.58 -4.48
C TYR A 42 -0.61 -6.00 -5.93
N SER A 43 0.29 -5.53 -6.79
CA SER A 43 0.41 -5.96 -8.18
C SER A 43 1.86 -6.03 -8.61
N ILE A 44 2.16 -6.96 -9.52
CA ILE A 44 3.44 -7.02 -10.24
C ILE A 44 3.17 -6.47 -11.65
N PRO A 45 3.78 -5.34 -12.04
CA PRO A 45 3.50 -4.69 -13.33
C PRO A 45 3.77 -5.61 -14.52
N HIS A 46 4.84 -6.40 -14.43
CA HIS A 46 5.24 -7.36 -15.46
C HIS A 46 6.04 -8.51 -14.83
N PRO A 47 5.81 -9.79 -15.19
CA PRO A 47 6.50 -10.94 -14.57
C PRO A 47 8.02 -10.94 -14.69
N SER A 48 8.58 -10.24 -15.69
CA SER A 48 10.03 -10.09 -15.88
C SER A 48 10.65 -8.93 -15.11
N GLU A 49 9.85 -8.12 -14.42
CA GLU A 49 10.33 -7.03 -13.57
C GLU A 49 10.23 -7.47 -12.11
N ALA A 50 11.36 -7.53 -11.39
CA ALA A 50 11.38 -7.81 -9.96
C ALA A 50 10.94 -6.55 -9.20
N ARG A 51 9.65 -6.21 -9.31
CA ARG A 51 9.04 -5.07 -8.64
C ARG A 51 7.60 -5.38 -8.28
N VAL A 52 7.25 -5.05 -7.05
CA VAL A 52 5.88 -5.10 -6.54
C VAL A 52 5.41 -3.69 -6.22
N ASN A 53 4.17 -3.38 -6.60
CA ASN A 53 3.46 -2.19 -6.13
C ASN A 53 2.45 -2.59 -5.07
N ILE A 54 2.52 -1.98 -3.89
CA ILE A 54 1.57 -2.18 -2.79
C ILE A 54 0.73 -0.93 -2.63
N ARG A 55 -0.59 -1.06 -2.72
CA ARG A 55 -1.56 0.02 -2.47
C ARG A 55 -2.17 -0.19 -1.10
N VAL A 56 -2.09 0.84 -0.25
CA VAL A 56 -2.72 0.86 1.08
C VAL A 56 -3.64 2.07 1.16
N GLN A 57 -4.84 1.84 1.68
CA GLN A 57 -5.77 2.87 2.09
C GLN A 57 -6.20 2.59 3.53
N THR A 58 -6.10 3.59 4.37
CA THR A 58 -6.54 3.53 5.76
C THR A 58 -7.92 4.15 5.90
N THR A 59 -8.55 3.91 7.04
CA THR A 59 -9.69 4.73 7.45
C THR A 59 -9.22 6.19 7.52
N VAL A 60 -10.07 7.11 7.06
CA VAL A 60 -9.82 8.52 7.30
C VAL A 60 -9.81 8.72 8.81
N ILE A 61 -8.63 8.91 9.40
CA ILE A 61 -8.57 9.58 10.69
C ILE A 61 -8.98 10.99 10.32
N GLN A 62 -10.25 11.35 10.56
CA GLN A 62 -10.61 12.75 10.62
C GLN A 62 -9.67 13.34 11.66
N GLN A 63 -8.59 14.01 11.22
CA GLN A 63 -7.82 14.88 12.09
C GLN A 63 -8.87 15.73 12.77
N GLU A 64 -9.00 15.53 14.08
CA GLU A 64 -10.05 16.13 14.88
C GLU A 64 -10.11 17.60 14.52
N ARG A 65 -11.29 18.00 14.05
CA ARG A 65 -11.65 19.40 13.91
C ARG A 65 -11.46 20.03 15.27
N TYR A 66 -10.40 20.82 15.38
CA TYR A 66 -10.27 21.84 16.40
C TYR A 66 -10.38 23.20 15.70
#